data_AF-A0A7X0JE78-F1
#
_entry.id   AF-A0A7X0JE78-F1
#
_cell.length_a   1.000
_cell.length_b   1.000
_cell.length_c   1.000
_cell.angle_alpha   90.00
_cell.angle_beta   90.00
_cell.angle_gamma   90.00
#
_symmetry.space_group_name_H-M   'P 1'
#
loop_
_entity.id
_entity.type
_entity.pdbx_description
1 polymer ?
#
loop_
_entity_poly.entity_id
_entity_poly.type
_entity_poly.pdbx_seq_one_letter_code
_entity_poly.pdbx_strand_id
1 'polypeptide(L)'
;MLLASLKYAIARHAFQEENVIYTMMRDHGLTEAADHLNHDHGYVKQYFFDLGEMPADSPEWLPKVQEFRTMIVEHMREEEGELFPRLRGSLSEAQNRHVTVAMHREGVKLA
;
A
#
# COMPACT_ATOMS: atom_id res chain seq x y z
N MET A 1 20.58 -1.61 5.43
CA MET A 1 19.74 -1.49 6.65
C MET A 1 18.48 -0.66 6.40
N LEU A 2 18.57 0.62 6.01
CA LEU A 2 17.37 1.46 5.81
C LEU A 2 16.40 0.99 4.71
N LEU A 3 16.91 0.66 3.51
CA LEU A 3 16.07 0.16 2.41
C LEU A 3 15.31 -1.12 2.79
N ALA A 4 15.98 -2.02 3.52
CA ALA A 4 15.37 -3.26 4.01
C ALA A 4 14.27 -2.98 5.06
N SER A 5 14.51 -2.07 6.00
CA SER A 5 13.49 -1.64 6.98
C SER A 5 12.29 -0.99 6.30
N LEU A 6 12.52 -0.16 5.29
CA LEU A 6 11.47 0.48 4.50
C LEU A 6 10.65 -0.57 3.71
N LYS A 7 11.32 -1.50 3.04
CA LYS A 7 10.68 -2.63 2.34
C LYS A 7 9.80 -3.44 3.27
N TYR A 8 10.30 -3.77 4.46
CA TYR A 8 9.53 -4.50 5.46
C TYR A 8 8.31 -3.71 5.93
N ALA A 9 8.46 -2.43 6.27
CA ALA A 9 7.35 -1.60 6.71
C ALA A 9 6.24 -1.49 5.65
N ILE A 10 6.60 -1.21 4.39
CA ILE A 10 5.64 -1.08 3.29
C ILE A 10 5.01 -2.42 2.93
N ALA A 11 5.77 -3.52 2.92
CA ALA A 11 5.20 -4.85 2.64
C ALA A 11 4.13 -5.25 3.66
N ARG A 12 4.30 -4.89 4.94
CA ARG A 12 3.27 -5.11 5.97
C ARG A 12 2.03 -4.25 5.76
N HIS A 13 2.23 -2.99 5.42
CA HIS A 13 1.14 -2.06 5.13
C HIS A 13 0.28 -2.55 3.97
N ALA A 14 0.93 -2.84 2.82
CA ALA A 14 0.27 -3.41 1.65
C ALA A 14 -0.47 -4.70 1.97
N PHE A 15 0.11 -5.58 2.80
CA PHE A 15 -0.57 -6.80 3.22
C PHE A 15 -1.88 -6.54 3.98
N GLN A 16 -1.94 -5.52 4.83
CA GLN A 16 -3.17 -5.15 5.54
C GLN A 16 -4.23 -4.62 4.56
N GLU A 17 -3.83 -3.84 3.57
CA GLU A 17 -4.73 -3.25 2.58
C GLU A 17 -5.28 -4.29 1.61
N GLU A 18 -4.39 -5.09 1.01
CA GLU A 18 -4.74 -6.13 0.03
C GLU A 18 -5.72 -7.16 0.62
N ASN A 19 -5.50 -7.57 1.87
CA ASN A 19 -6.33 -8.59 2.52
C ASN A 19 -7.61 -8.04 3.15
N VAL A 20 -7.71 -6.73 3.41
CA VAL A 20 -8.86 -6.15 4.13
C VAL A 20 -9.50 -5.01 3.39
N ILE A 21 -8.77 -3.91 3.18
CA ILE A 21 -9.33 -2.69 2.62
C ILE A 21 -9.79 -2.91 1.19
N TYR A 22 -8.93 -3.44 0.32
CA TYR A 22 -9.24 -3.62 -1.10
C TYR A 22 -10.32 -4.68 -1.30
N THR A 23 -10.38 -5.70 -0.44
CA THR A 23 -11.48 -6.66 -0.40
C THR A 23 -12.79 -5.97 -0.03
N MET A 24 -12.81 -5.14 1.01
CA MET A 24 -14.00 -4.38 1.40
C MET A 24 -14.42 -3.36 0.34
N MET A 25 -13.47 -2.74 -0.35
CA MET A 25 -13.72 -1.85 -1.50
C MET A 25 -14.43 -2.59 -2.63
N ARG A 26 -13.97 -3.78 -3.01
CA ARG A 26 -14.63 -4.63 -4.01
C ARG A 26 -16.06 -4.97 -3.61
N ASP A 27 -16.27 -5.36 -2.35
CA ASP A 27 -17.61 -5.68 -1.84
C ASP A 27 -18.58 -4.48 -1.84
N HIS A 28 -18.05 -3.24 -1.86
CA HIS A 28 -18.83 -2.01 -1.82
C HIS A 28 -18.79 -1.22 -3.13
N GLY A 29 -18.53 -1.89 -4.26
CA GLY A 29 -18.64 -1.31 -5.60
C GLY A 29 -17.49 -0.38 -5.99
N LEU A 30 -16.35 -0.47 -5.31
CA LEU A 30 -15.10 0.24 -5.63
C LEU A 30 -14.07 -0.70 -6.28
N THR A 31 -14.53 -1.69 -7.06
CA THR A 31 -13.67 -2.73 -7.65
C THR A 31 -12.56 -2.18 -8.51
N GLU A 32 -12.87 -1.28 -9.46
CA GLU A 32 -11.85 -0.71 -10.34
C GLU A 32 -10.77 0.05 -9.56
N ALA A 33 -11.16 0.81 -8.54
CA ALA A 33 -10.23 1.52 -7.67
C ALA A 33 -9.37 0.54 -6.85
N ALA A 34 -9.96 -0.51 -6.29
CA ALA A 34 -9.23 -1.53 -5.54
C ALA A 34 -8.22 -2.28 -6.42
N ASP A 35 -8.58 -2.57 -7.67
CA ASP A 35 -7.71 -3.28 -8.60
C ASP A 35 -6.58 -2.37 -9.13
N HIS A 36 -6.86 -1.07 -9.31
CA HIS A 36 -5.86 -0.03 -9.60
C HIS A 36 -4.83 0.10 -8.47
N LEU A 37 -5.27 0.29 -7.22
CA LEU A 37 -4.35 0.37 -6.07
C LEU A 37 -3.50 -0.90 -5.92
N ASN A 38 -4.12 -2.08 -6.12
CA ASN A 38 -3.40 -3.35 -6.07
C ASN A 38 -2.40 -3.51 -7.24
N HIS A 39 -2.65 -2.87 -8.39
CA HIS A 39 -1.71 -2.81 -9.50
C HIS A 39 -0.46 -2.00 -9.13
N ASP A 40 -0.63 -0.84 -8.48
CA ASP A 40 0.48 0.00 -8.01
C ASP A 40 1.42 -0.74 -7.05
N HIS A 41 0.87 -1.60 -6.17
CA HIS A 41 1.67 -2.46 -5.29
C HIS A 41 2.62 -3.40 -6.05
N GLY A 42 2.26 -3.78 -7.28
CA GLY A 42 3.16 -4.51 -8.18
C GLY A 42 4.42 -3.70 -8.51
N TYR A 43 4.27 -2.42 -8.84
CA TYR A 43 5.41 -1.55 -9.12
C TYR A 43 6.22 -1.21 -7.87
N VAL A 44 5.59 -1.08 -6.70
CA VAL A 44 6.32 -0.94 -5.42
C VAL A 44 7.32 -2.11 -5.25
N LYS A 45 6.89 -3.34 -5.53
CA LYS A 45 7.76 -4.53 -5.48
C LYS A 45 8.90 -4.45 -6.50
N GLN A 46 8.63 -3.96 -7.72
CA GLN A 46 9.65 -3.73 -8.74
C GLN A 46 10.69 -2.69 -8.29
N TYR A 47 10.28 -1.55 -7.74
CA TYR A 47 11.22 -0.53 -7.23
C TYR A 47 12.15 -1.09 -6.16
N PHE A 48 11.61 -1.88 -5.22
CA PHE A 48 12.46 -2.51 -4.19
C PHE A 48 13.41 -3.56 -4.74
N PHE A 49 13.04 -4.25 -5.82
CA PHE A 49 13.96 -5.16 -6.51
C PHE A 49 15.08 -4.37 -7.16
N ASP A 50 14.74 -3.40 -8.02
CA ASP A 50 15.72 -2.58 -8.74
C ASP A 50 16.72 -1.89 -7.78
N LEU A 51 16.21 -1.24 -6.73
CA LEU A 51 17.04 -0.55 -5.73
C LEU A 51 17.93 -1.50 -4.91
N GLY A 52 17.56 -2.78 -4.82
CA GLY A 52 18.31 -3.82 -4.12
C GLY A 52 19.43 -4.44 -4.97
N GLU A 53 19.24 -4.48 -6.29
CA GLU A 53 20.22 -5.02 -7.25
C GLU A 53 21.25 -3.98 -7.71
N MET A 54 20.98 -2.69 -7.48
CA MET A 54 21.90 -1.60 -7.84
C MET A 54 23.20 -1.62 -7.02
N PRO A 55 24.36 -1.34 -7.67
CA PRO A 55 25.61 -1.09 -6.96
C PRO A 55 25.50 0.05 -5.94
N ALA A 56 26.25 -0.06 -4.85
CA ALA A 56 26.20 0.93 -3.76
C ALA A 56 26.64 2.35 -4.17
N ASP A 57 27.40 2.48 -5.25
CA ASP A 57 27.91 3.72 -5.83
C ASP A 57 27.25 4.10 -7.16
N SER A 58 26.16 3.43 -7.55
CA SER A 58 25.43 3.74 -8.79
C SER A 58 24.88 5.17 -8.75
N PRO A 59 25.20 6.01 -9.75
CA PRO A 59 24.65 7.37 -9.83
C PRO A 59 23.13 7.38 -10.09
N GLU A 60 22.56 6.27 -10.55
CA GLU A 60 21.11 6.09 -10.78
C GLU A 60 20.33 5.75 -9.51
N TRP A 61 20.99 5.35 -8.42
CA TRP A 61 20.33 4.90 -7.20
C TRP A 61 19.45 6.00 -6.58
N LEU A 62 20.00 7.20 -6.41
CA LEU A 62 19.26 8.32 -5.82
C LEU A 62 18.10 8.79 -6.72
N PRO A 63 18.27 8.99 -8.04
CA PRO A 63 17.15 9.23 -8.96
C PRO A 63 16.03 8.19 -8.84
N LYS A 64 16.37 6.89 -8.77
CA LYS A 64 15.38 5.80 -8.63
C LYS A 64 14.63 5.86 -7.29
N VAL A 65 15.29 6.24 -6.19
CA VAL A 65 14.62 6.48 -4.91
C VAL A 65 13.67 7.67 -4.97
N GLN A 66 14.03 8.75 -5.68
CA GLN A 66 13.17 9.91 -5.86
C GLN A 66 11.92 9.56 -6.67
N GLU A 67 12.09 8.80 -7.75
CA GLU A 67 10.99 8.26 -8.56
C GLU A 67 10.06 7.38 -7.71
N PHE A 68 10.64 6.42 -6.96
CA PHE A 68 9.88 5.56 -6.07
C PHE A 68 9.11 6.35 -5.00
N ARG A 69 9.74 7.38 -4.41
CA ARG A 69 9.09 8.26 -3.44
C ARG A 69 7.90 9.00 -4.05
N THR A 70 8.03 9.51 -5.27
CA THR A 70 6.92 10.21 -5.94
C THR A 70 5.74 9.26 -6.11
N MET A 71 5.98 8.07 -6.66
CA MET A 71 4.93 7.07 -6.88
C MET A 71 4.22 6.69 -5.57
N ILE A 72 4.94 6.34 -4.51
CA ILE A 72 4.29 5.91 -3.26
C ILE A 72 3.52 7.05 -2.57
N VAL A 73 4.00 8.29 -2.68
CA VAL A 73 3.30 9.45 -2.13
C VAL A 73 2.03 9.76 -2.92
N GLU A 74 2.04 9.57 -4.24
CA GLU A 74 0.85 9.71 -5.08
C GLU A 74 -0.18 8.63 -4.76
N HIS A 75 0.25 7.38 -4.65
CA HIS A 75 -0.59 6.25 -4.22
C HIS A 75 -1.26 6.51 -2.87
N MET A 76 -0.48 6.85 -1.83
CA MET A 76 -1.02 7.16 -0.50
C MET A 76 -2.00 8.34 -0.50
N ARG A 77 -1.77 9.35 -1.36
CA ARG A 77 -2.68 10.50 -1.48
C ARG A 77 -4.03 10.10 -2.07
N GLU A 78 -4.05 9.21 -3.05
CA GLU A 78 -5.28 8.68 -3.64
C GLU A 78 -6.06 7.87 -2.59
N GLU A 79 -5.36 6.99 -1.88
CA GLU A 79 -5.92 6.18 -0.80
C GLU A 79 -6.52 7.02 0.34
N GLU A 80 -5.68 7.81 1.01
CA GLU A 80 -6.05 8.56 2.21
C GLU A 80 -6.95 9.76 1.91
N GLY A 81 -6.75 10.40 0.76
CA GLY A 81 -7.44 11.63 0.38
C GLY A 81 -8.80 11.40 -0.26
N GLU A 82 -9.00 10.28 -0.95
CA GLU A 82 -10.20 10.04 -1.76
C GLU A 82 -10.87 8.70 -1.43
N LEU A 83 -10.15 7.60 -1.59
CA LEU A 83 -10.77 6.27 -1.64
C LEU A 83 -11.17 5.75 -0.27
N PHE A 84 -10.32 5.89 0.75
CA PHE A 84 -10.62 5.45 2.11
C PHE A 84 -11.73 6.29 2.76
N PRO A 85 -11.77 7.63 2.62
CA PRO A 85 -12.93 8.43 3.05
C PRO A 85 -14.23 7.99 2.37
N ARG A 86 -14.19 7.73 1.06
CA ARG A 86 -15.36 7.27 0.30
C ARG A 86 -15.85 5.90 0.78
N LEU A 87 -14.93 4.95 1.00
CA LEU A 87 -15.26 3.66 1.58
C LEU A 87 -15.87 3.83 2.98
N ARG A 88 -15.21 4.59 3.86
CA ARG A 88 -15.68 4.83 5.23
C ARG A 88 -17.10 5.40 5.26
N GLY A 89 -17.42 6.30 4.33
CA GLY A 89 -18.74 6.91 4.18
C GLY A 89 -19.82 5.98 3.63
N SER A 90 -19.47 4.92 2.90
CA SER A 90 -20.43 3.92 2.40
C SER A 90 -20.72 2.80 3.41
N LEU A 91 -19.85 2.62 4.41
CA LEU A 91 -19.98 1.58 5.42
C LEU A 91 -20.84 2.02 6.62
N SER A 92 -21.62 1.09 7.16
CA SER A 92 -22.22 1.26 8.48
C SER A 92 -21.14 1.34 9.57
N GLU A 93 -21.52 1.83 10.75
CA GLU A 93 -20.60 1.90 11.90
C GLU A 93 -20.06 0.51 12.30
N ALA A 94 -20.91 -0.53 12.22
CA ALA A 94 -20.51 -1.90 12.51
C ALA A 94 -19.50 -2.44 11.50
N GLN A 95 -19.68 -2.15 10.21
CA GLN A 95 -18.72 -2.52 9.16
C GLN A 95 -17.41 -1.77 9.32
N ASN A 96 -17.44 -0.45 9.59
CA ASN A 96 -16.23 0.34 9.86
C ASN A 96 -15.42 -0.21 11.06
N ARG A 97 -16.10 -0.62 12.14
CA ARG A 97 -15.44 -1.31 13.27
C ARG A 97 -14.84 -2.65 12.85
N HIS A 98 -15.58 -3.44 12.07
CA HIS A 98 -15.11 -4.72 11.56
C HIS A 98 -13.84 -4.57 10.72
N VAL A 99 -13.82 -3.64 9.76
CA VAL A 99 -12.65 -3.34 8.90
C VAL A 99 -11.44 -2.97 9.74
N THR A 100 -11.60 -2.07 10.71
CA THR A 100 -10.52 -1.66 11.62
C THR A 100 -9.92 -2.86 12.36
N VAL A 101 -10.77 -3.72 12.93
CA VAL A 101 -10.33 -4.92 13.66
C VAL A 101 -9.65 -5.93 12.72
N ALA A 102 -10.18 -6.12 11.51
CA ALA A 102 -9.62 -7.01 10.51
C ALA A 102 -8.22 -6.54 10.06
N MET A 103 -8.05 -5.24 9.76
CA MET A 103 -6.74 -4.68 9.40
C MET A 103 -5.70 -4.89 10.50
N HIS A 104 -6.08 -4.65 11.77
CA HIS A 104 -5.18 -4.87 12.89
C HIS A 104 -4.78 -6.35 13.01
N ARG A 105 -5.73 -7.27 12.81
CA ARG A 105 -5.47 -8.71 12.81
C ARG A 105 -4.48 -9.12 11.73
N GLU A 106 -4.61 -8.59 10.51
CA GLU A 106 -3.66 -8.86 9.42
C GLU A 106 -2.27 -8.30 9.73
N GLY A 107 -2.18 -7.12 10.35
CA GLY A 107 -0.91 -6.51 10.73
C GLY A 107 -0.11 -7.35 11.74
N VAL A 108 -0.80 -8.00 12.69
CA VAL A 108 -0.17 -8.88 13.68
C VAL A 108 0.47 -10.12 13.04
N LYS A 109 -0.03 -10.60 11.89
CA LYS A 109 0.52 -11.80 11.23
C LYS A 109 1.94 -11.61 10.71
N LEU A 110 2.36 -10.37 10.52
CA LEU A 110 3.69 -10.01 10.00
C LEU A 110 4.56 -9.30 11.05
N ALA A 111 4.13 -9.29 12.32
CA ALA A 111 4.85 -8.69 13.44
C ALA A 111 6.02 -9.56 13.93
#